data_AF-A0A1A2WY77-F1
#
_entry.id   AF-A0A1A2WY77-F1
#
_cell.length_a   1.000
_cell.length_b   1.000
_cell.length_c   1.000
_cell.angle_alpha   90.00
_cell.angle_beta   90.00
_cell.angle_gamma   90.00
#
_symmetry.space_group_name_H-M   'P 1'
#
loop_
_entity.id
_entity.type
_entity.pdbx_description
1 polymer ?
#
loop_
_entity_poly.entity_id
_entity_poly.type
_entity_poly.pdbx_seq_one_letter_code
_entity_poly.pdbx_strand_id
1 'polypeptide(L)'
;MGRRRQYCRQSCRQRAYEQRASLNRGDAGAVPADAVVLSAEDAADLSDRVYQVRCAAEDVATALDEGAAPAELRELCDVLIRAARAADGWRRAGV
;
A
#
# COMPACT_ATOMS: atom_id res chain seq x y z
N MET A 1 -48.47 -7.53 -3.88
CA MET A 1 -47.54 -6.40 -4.02
C MET A 1 -46.27 -6.89 -4.70
N GLY A 2 -45.99 -6.43 -5.93
CA GLY A 2 -44.88 -6.93 -6.75
C GLY A 2 -43.59 -6.09 -6.62
N ARG A 3 -42.44 -6.68 -6.97
CA ARG A 3 -41.14 -5.98 -6.97
C ARG A 3 -41.18 -4.80 -7.95
N ARG A 4 -40.75 -3.62 -7.49
CA ARG A 4 -40.68 -2.42 -8.32
C ARG A 4 -39.68 -2.61 -9.46
N ARG A 5 -39.95 -1.94 -10.59
CA ARG A 5 -39.04 -1.93 -11.75
C ARG A 5 -37.70 -1.32 -11.34
N GLN A 6 -36.61 -2.02 -11.64
CA GLN A 6 -35.25 -1.59 -11.32
C GLN A 6 -34.82 -0.33 -12.09
N TYR A 7 -35.42 -0.08 -13.26
CA TYR A 7 -35.11 1.07 -14.11
C TYR A 7 -36.37 1.82 -14.50
N CYS A 8 -36.26 3.15 -14.45
CA CYS A 8 -37.32 4.07 -14.85
C CYS A 8 -37.72 3.92 -16.32
N ARG A 9 -36.73 3.82 -17.21
CA ARG A 9 -36.87 3.81 -18.68
C ARG A 9 -35.72 3.02 -19.32
N GLN A 10 -35.83 2.73 -20.61
CA GLN A 10 -34.78 2.05 -21.39
C GLN A 10 -33.47 2.87 -21.43
N SER A 11 -33.54 4.20 -21.50
CA SER A 11 -32.37 5.08 -21.37
C SER A 11 -31.66 4.95 -20.01
N CYS A 12 -32.42 4.81 -18.90
CA CYS A 12 -31.84 4.56 -17.57
C CYS A 12 -31.07 3.23 -17.53
N ARG A 13 -31.60 2.19 -18.20
CA ARG A 13 -30.92 0.89 -18.35
C ARG A 13 -29.67 1.00 -19.21
N GLN A 14 -29.74 1.75 -20.32
CA GLN A 14 -28.62 1.96 -21.25
C GLN A 14 -27.45 2.68 -20.55
N ARG A 15 -27.71 3.76 -19.81
CA ARG A 15 -26.69 4.45 -19.02
C ARG A 15 -26.04 3.55 -17.97
N ALA A 16 -26.85 2.71 -17.30
CA ALA A 16 -26.33 1.74 -16.33
C ALA A 16 -25.51 0.62 -16.98
N TYR A 17 -25.77 0.29 -18.24
CA TYR A 17 -24.94 -0.62 -19.02
C TYR A 17 -23.64 0.07 -19.45
N GLU A 18 -23.71 1.28 -19.97
CA GLU A 18 -22.55 2.08 -20.40
C GLU A 18 -21.58 2.34 -19.24
N GLN A 19 -22.08 2.66 -18.04
CA GLN A 19 -21.25 2.81 -16.85
C GLN A 19 -20.55 1.50 -16.45
N ARG A 20 -21.25 0.36 -16.51
CA ARG A 20 -20.63 -0.95 -16.22
C ARG A 20 -19.63 -1.34 -17.31
N ALA A 21 -19.96 -1.05 -18.57
CA ALA A 21 -19.11 -1.35 -19.71
C ALA A 21 -17.88 -0.45 -19.76
N SER A 22 -17.96 0.81 -19.33
CA SER A 22 -16.79 1.69 -19.19
C SER A 22 -15.85 1.23 -18.08
N LEU A 23 -16.39 0.69 -16.98
CA LEU A 23 -15.59 0.08 -15.92
C LEU A 23 -14.95 -1.24 -16.38
N ASN A 24 -15.67 -2.06 -17.15
CA ASN A 24 -15.18 -3.37 -17.62
C ASN A 24 -14.23 -3.31 -18.83
N ARG A 25 -14.31 -2.27 -19.66
CA ARG A 25 -13.47 -2.14 -20.87
C ARG A 25 -12.02 -1.73 -20.60
N GLY A 26 -11.66 -1.48 -19.35
CA GLY A 26 -10.27 -1.22 -18.94
C GLY A 26 -9.67 0.11 -19.41
N ASP A 27 -10.23 0.77 -20.42
CA ASP A 27 -9.55 1.93 -21.03
C ASP A 27 -9.71 3.25 -20.25
N ALA A 28 -10.57 3.28 -19.22
CA ALA A 28 -10.75 4.43 -18.32
C ALA A 28 -10.53 4.07 -16.83
N GLY A 29 -9.94 2.91 -16.55
CA GLY A 29 -9.81 2.37 -15.19
C GLY A 29 -9.10 1.03 -15.04
N ALA A 30 -8.39 0.52 -16.06
CA ALA A 30 -7.52 -0.63 -15.90
C ALA A 30 -6.28 -0.20 -15.14
N VAL A 31 -6.20 -0.65 -13.90
CA VAL A 31 -4.95 -0.74 -13.16
C VAL A 31 -4.00 -1.60 -13.99
N PRO A 32 -2.75 -1.15 -14.24
CA PRO A 32 -1.75 -1.96 -14.94
C PRO A 32 -1.64 -3.36 -14.36
N ALA A 33 -1.31 -4.35 -15.19
CA ALA A 33 -1.26 -5.75 -14.76
C ALA A 33 -0.23 -6.01 -13.63
N ASP A 34 0.75 -5.13 -13.50
CA ASP A 34 1.82 -5.14 -12.51
C ASP A 34 1.61 -4.13 -11.37
N ALA A 35 0.50 -3.38 -11.37
CA ALA A 35 0.25 -2.39 -10.36
C ALA A 35 -0.27 -3.01 -9.05
N VAL A 36 0.23 -2.48 -7.93
CA VAL A 36 -0.21 -2.81 -6.58
C VAL A 36 -1.25 -1.78 -6.15
N VAL A 37 -2.45 -2.25 -5.78
CA VAL A 37 -3.51 -1.39 -5.25
C VAL A 37 -3.52 -1.49 -3.74
N LEU A 38 -3.29 -0.37 -3.06
CA LEU A 38 -3.34 -0.25 -1.60
C LEU A 38 -4.48 0.71 -1.21
N SER A 39 -5.04 0.53 -0.02
CA SER A 39 -5.85 1.59 0.58
C SER A 39 -4.97 2.80 0.92
N ALA A 40 -5.58 3.97 1.10
CA ALA A 40 -4.84 5.15 1.51
C ALA A 40 -4.17 4.95 2.90
N GLU A 41 -4.82 4.20 3.78
CA GLU A 41 -4.30 3.83 5.11
C GLU A 41 -3.09 2.90 4.97
N ASP A 42 -3.20 1.83 4.18
CA ASP A 42 -2.08 0.90 3.95
C ASP A 42 -0.86 1.60 3.30
N ALA A 43 -1.12 2.55 2.39
CA ALA A 43 -0.07 3.33 1.76
C ALA A 43 0.65 4.27 2.75
N ALA A 44 -0.11 4.93 3.64
CA ALA A 44 0.46 5.77 4.70
C ALA A 44 1.27 4.92 5.69
N ASP A 45 0.70 3.81 6.16
CA ASP A 45 1.37 2.86 7.04
C ASP A 45 2.67 2.32 6.44
N LEU A 46 2.67 1.99 5.15
CA LEU A 46 3.87 1.55 4.44
C LEU A 46 4.93 2.67 4.40
N SER A 47 4.52 3.89 4.07
CA SER A 47 5.41 5.06 4.05
C SER A 47 6.07 5.28 5.41
N ASP A 48 5.30 5.22 6.49
CA ASP A 48 5.80 5.40 7.86
C ASP A 48 6.80 4.31 8.26
N ARG A 49 6.54 3.06 7.89
CA ARG A 49 7.48 1.95 8.16
C ARG A 49 8.77 2.07 7.35
N VAL A 50 8.69 2.48 6.09
CA VAL A 50 9.89 2.76 5.27
C VAL A 50 10.69 3.92 5.85
N TYR A 51 10.01 4.95 6.34
CA TYR A 51 10.66 6.07 7.03
C TYR A 51 11.42 5.60 8.27
N GLN A 52 10.81 4.74 9.10
CA GLN A 52 11.48 4.16 10.28
C GLN A 52 12.72 3.34 9.91
N VAL A 53 12.69 2.58 8.82
CA VAL A 53 13.88 1.86 8.32
C VAL A 53 14.99 2.83 7.97
N ARG A 54 14.67 3.93 7.27
CA ARG A 54 15.66 4.94 6.91
C ARG A 54 16.30 5.55 8.16
N CYS A 55 15.49 5.98 9.13
CA CYS A 55 15.99 6.56 10.38
C CYS A 55 16.88 5.57 11.14
N ALA A 56 16.47 4.31 11.29
CA ALA A 56 17.30 3.31 11.96
C ALA A 56 18.64 3.06 11.24
N ALA A 57 18.68 3.20 9.91
CA ALA A 57 19.93 3.12 9.15
C ALA A 57 20.80 4.38 9.32
N GLU A 58 20.19 5.57 9.37
CA GLU A 58 20.85 6.85 9.65
C GLU A 58 21.46 6.85 11.07
N ASP A 59 20.78 6.26 12.05
CA ASP A 59 21.29 6.10 13.42
C ASP A 59 22.55 5.21 13.45
N VAL A 60 22.54 4.09 12.71
CA VAL A 60 23.73 3.23 12.57
C VAL A 60 24.89 4.01 11.93
N ALA A 61 24.62 4.79 10.88
CA ALA A 61 25.65 5.60 10.22
C ALA A 61 26.23 6.66 11.16
N THR A 62 25.37 7.35 11.91
CA THR A 62 25.78 8.34 12.93
C THR A 62 26.65 7.69 14.01
N ALA A 63 26.23 6.54 14.53
CA ALA A 63 26.98 5.82 15.55
C ALA A 63 28.35 5.33 15.03
N LEU A 64 28.45 4.95 13.76
CA LEU A 64 29.74 4.64 13.13
C LEU A 64 30.65 5.86 13.06
N ASP A 65 30.12 7.01 12.63
CA ASP A 65 30.87 8.26 12.53
C ASP A 65 31.34 8.77 13.90
N GLU A 66 30.57 8.51 14.95
CA GLU A 66 30.91 8.85 16.35
C GLU A 66 31.82 7.81 17.03
N GLY A 67 32.13 6.69 16.37
CA GLY A 67 33.00 5.64 16.91
C GLY A 67 32.35 4.84 18.04
N ALA A 68 31.03 4.64 17.97
CA ALA A 68 30.26 3.87 18.94
C ALA A 68 30.82 2.46 19.16
N ALA A 69 30.59 1.93 20.36
CA ALA A 69 31.10 0.61 20.73
C ALA A 69 30.42 -0.50 19.90
N PRO A 70 31.08 -1.65 19.66
CA PRO A 70 30.50 -2.76 18.92
C PRO A 70 29.20 -3.33 19.51
N ALA A 71 28.96 -3.16 20.81
CA ALA A 71 27.73 -3.56 21.46
C ALA A 71 26.55 -2.67 21.04
N GLU A 72 26.74 -1.35 21.08
CA GLU A 72 25.75 -0.35 20.67
C GLU A 72 25.41 -0.47 19.18
N LEU A 73 26.43 -0.63 18.33
CA LEU A 73 26.22 -0.88 16.89
C LEU A 73 25.39 -2.15 16.63
N ARG A 74 25.55 -3.19 17.47
CA ARG A 74 24.74 -4.41 17.35
C ARG A 74 23.29 -4.16 17.74
N GLU A 75 23.04 -3.38 18.79
CA GLU A 75 21.68 -2.99 19.19
C GLU A 75 20.99 -2.14 18.11
N LEU A 76 21.69 -1.18 17.51
CA LEU A 76 21.16 -0.37 16.40
C LEU A 76 20.87 -1.23 15.16
N CYS A 77 21.75 -2.19 14.84
CA CYS A 77 21.48 -3.18 13.78
C CYS A 77 20.21 -3.99 14.09
N ASP A 78 20.00 -4.42 15.33
CA ASP A 78 18.80 -5.16 15.72
C ASP A 78 17.53 -4.31 15.61
N VAL A 79 17.60 -3.01 15.91
CA VAL A 79 16.51 -2.05 15.66
C VAL A 79 16.22 -1.94 14.17
N LEU A 80 17.24 -1.74 13.34
CA LEU A 80 17.11 -1.63 11.89
C LEU A 80 16.48 -2.88 11.27
N ILE A 81 16.93 -4.08 11.67
CA ILE A 81 16.37 -5.34 11.18
C ILE A 81 14.92 -5.51 11.62
N ARG A 82 14.55 -5.09 12.84
CA ARG A 82 13.16 -5.10 13.28
C ARG A 82 12.29 -4.14 12.45
N ALA A 83 12.76 -2.93 12.19
CA ALA A 83 12.05 -1.97 11.34
C ALA A 83 11.86 -2.51 9.91
N ALA A 84 12.91 -3.12 9.34
CA ALA A 84 12.84 -3.71 8.00
C ALA A 84 11.80 -4.84 7.91
N ARG A 85 11.77 -5.72 8.91
CA ARG A 85 10.77 -6.80 8.99
C ARG A 85 9.34 -6.28 9.15
N ALA A 86 9.16 -5.18 9.89
CA ALA A 86 7.86 -4.54 10.03
C ALA A 86 7.39 -3.92 8.71
N ALA A 87 8.31 -3.31 7.97
CA ALA A 87 8.07 -2.79 6.62
C ALA A 87 7.69 -3.91 5.66
N ASP A 88 8.34 -5.08 5.67
CA ASP A 88 8.06 -6.20 4.75
C ASP A 88 6.63 -6.77 4.81
N GLY A 89 5.86 -6.46 5.85
CA GLY A 89 4.51 -6.99 6.06
C GLY A 89 3.52 -6.71 4.92
N TRP A 90 3.70 -5.64 4.14
CA TRP A 90 2.79 -5.26 3.05
C TRP A 90 2.72 -6.32 1.94
N ARG A 91 3.79 -7.10 1.72
CA ARG A 91 3.82 -8.17 0.72
C ARG A 91 2.88 -9.34 1.01
N ARG A 92 2.44 -9.52 2.27
CA ARG A 92 1.56 -10.63 2.68
C ARG A 92 0.07 -10.29 2.60
N ALA A 93 -0.30 -9.03 2.42
CA ALA A 93 -1.70 -8.61 2.34
C ALA A 93 -2.40 -9.00 1.02
N GLY A 94 -1.65 -9.51 0.03
CA GLY A 94 -2.15 -9.88 -1.30
C GLY A 94 -2.22 -11.39 -1.58
N VAL A 95 -2.03 -12.28 -0.59
CA VAL A 95 -2.17 -13.75 -0.72
C VAL A 95 -3.25 -14.26 0.22
#